data_AF-A0A9Q4NQN6-F1
#
_entry.id   AF-A0A9Q4NQN6-F1
#
_cell.length_a   1.000
_cell.length_b   1.000
_cell.length_c   1.000
_cell.angle_alpha   90.00
_cell.angle_beta   90.00
_cell.angle_gamma   90.00
#
_symmetry.space_group_name_H-M   'P 1'
#
loop_
_entity.id
_entity.type
_entity.pdbx_description
1 polymer ?
#
loop_
_entity_poly.entity_id
_entity_poly.type
_entity_poly.pdbx_seq_one_letter_code
_entity_poly.pdbx_strand_id
1 'polypeptide(L)' 'MNPAPIPRDPRAPKVSADEVTQRVESILAEPTDGLAAEVDALTRAHAVLHEALSDN' A
#
# COMPACT_ATOMS: atom_id res chain seq x y z
N MET A 1 25.38 -4.50 20.02
CA MET A 1 24.32 -3.67 20.63
C MET A 1 23.36 -3.28 19.50
N ASN A 2 22.13 -3.81 19.47
CA ASN A 2 21.11 -3.26 18.57
C ASN A 2 20.71 -1.88 19.12
N PRO A 3 20.67 -0.83 18.29
CA PRO A 3 20.24 0.48 18.76
C PRO A 3 18.79 0.40 19.22
N ALA A 4 18.48 1.05 20.35
CA ALA A 4 17.12 1.17 20.84
C ALA A 4 16.25 1.88 19.78
N PRO A 5 14.98 1.48 19.61
CA PRO A 5 14.11 2.11 18.61
C PRO A 5 13.99 3.60 18.90
N ILE A 6 14.24 4.45 17.89
CA ILE A 6 14.01 5.89 18.00
C ILE A 6 12.49 6.09 18.00
N PRO A 7 11.88 6.70 19.04
CA PRO A 7 10.42 6.78 19.17
C PRO A 7 9.67 7.58 18.08
N ARG A 8 10.37 8.07 17.05
CA ARG A 8 9.89 8.77 15.85
C ARG A 8 11.10 8.97 14.93
N ASP A 9 11.47 7.95 14.18
CA ASP A 9 12.49 8.09 13.15
C ASP A 9 11.87 8.80 11.93
N PRO A 10 12.27 10.04 11.59
CA PRO A 10 11.74 10.74 10.42
C PRO A 10 12.17 10.11 9.09
N ARG A 11 13.09 9.14 9.10
CA ARG A 11 13.55 8.37 7.93
C ARG A 11 12.77 7.07 7.77
N ALA A 12 11.97 6.69 8.77
CA ALA A 12 11.10 5.54 8.66
C ALA A 12 9.90 5.88 7.76
N PRO A 13 9.54 5.01 6.81
CA PRO A 13 8.39 5.24 5.98
C PRO A 13 7.13 5.34 6.83
N LYS A 14 6.27 6.31 6.51
CA LYS A 14 5.01 6.53 7.24
C LYS A 14 4.08 5.33 7.15
N VAL A 15 4.14 4.60 6.04
CA VAL A 15 3.35 3.40 5.77
C VAL A 15 4.32 2.23 5.57
N SER A 16 4.06 1.10 6.24
CA SER A 16 4.91 -0.09 6.11
C SER A 16 4.62 -0.84 4.81
N ALA A 17 5.60 -1.60 4.31
CA ALA A 17 5.41 -2.43 3.11
C ALA A 17 4.30 -3.49 3.30
N ASP A 18 4.17 -4.04 4.51
CA ASP A 18 3.13 -5.03 4.84
C ASP A 18 1.73 -4.40 4.77
N GLU A 19 1.58 -3.15 5.25
CA GLU A 19 0.33 -2.42 5.18
C GLU A 19 -0.07 -2.10 3.73
N VAL A 20 0.89 -1.69 2.89
CA VAL A 20 0.65 -1.49 1.45
C VAL A 20 0.20 -2.80 0.79
N THR A 21 0.88 -3.89 1.10
CA THR A 21 0.57 -5.23 0.56
C THR A 21 -0.84 -5.65 0.92
N GLN A 22 -1.20 -5.53 2.21
CA GLN A 22 -2.52 -5.90 2.69
C GLN A 22 -3.65 -5.08 2.03
N ARG A 23 -3.42 -3.78 1.80
CA ARG A 23 -4.39 -2.91 1.11
C ARG A 23 -4.54 -3.29 -0.36
N VAL A 24 -3.44 -3.57 -1.06
CA VAL A 24 -3.48 -4.02 -2.47
C VAL A 24 -4.19 -5.36 -2.59
N GLU A 25 -3.84 -6.35 -1.77
CA GLU A 25 -4.48 -7.67 -1.78
C GLU A 25 -5.97 -7.58 -1.49
N SER A 26 -6.37 -6.71 -0.57
CA SER A 26 -7.80 -6.49 -0.26
C SER A 26 -8.58 -5.97 -1.47
N ILE A 27 -8.01 -5.04 -2.25
CA ILE A 27 -8.64 -4.52 -3.47
C ILE A 27 -8.73 -5.60 -4.55
N LEU A 28 -7.66 -6.38 -4.73
CA LEU A 28 -7.62 -7.43 -5.75
C LEU A 28 -8.49 -8.64 -5.40
N ALA A 29 -8.87 -8.82 -4.14
CA ALA A 29 -9.81 -9.84 -3.69
C ALA A 29 -11.28 -9.45 -3.90
N GLU A 30 -11.58 -8.19 -4.23
CA GLU A 30 -12.94 -7.76 -4.52
C GLU A 30 -13.47 -8.47 -5.79
N PRO A 31 -14.71 -8.97 -5.78
CA PRO A 31 -15.31 -9.56 -6.96
C PRO A 31 -15.51 -8.49 -8.04
N THR A 32 -15.01 -8.76 -9.24
CA THR A 32 -15.15 -7.87 -10.41
C THR A 32 -16.12 -8.48 -11.42
N ASP A 33 -16.99 -7.64 -11.99
CA ASP A 33 -17.92 -8.05 -13.05
C ASP A 33 -17.49 -7.43 -14.39
N GLY A 34 -16.71 -8.20 -15.13
CA GLY A 34 -16.19 -7.81 -16.44
C GLY A 34 -14.97 -6.90 -16.40
N LEU A 35 -14.44 -6.64 -17.60
CA LEU A 35 -13.14 -6.00 -17.79
C LEU A 35 -13.07 -4.57 -17.22
N ALA A 36 -14.17 -3.81 -17.32
CA ALA A 36 -14.20 -2.45 -16.81
C ALA A 36 -14.03 -2.40 -15.28
N ALA A 37 -14.67 -3.33 -14.56
CA ALA A 37 -14.54 -3.44 -13.11
C ALA A 37 -13.14 -3.91 -12.69
N GLU A 38 -12.54 -4.82 -13.46
CA GLU A 38 -11.16 -5.27 -13.24
C GLU A 38 -10.14 -4.13 -13.42
N VAL A 39 -10.30 -3.31 -14.47
CA VAL A 39 -9.45 -2.13 -14.70
C VAL A 39 -9.58 -1.12 -13.57
N ASP A 40 -10.77 -0.90 -13.02
CA ASP A 40 -10.97 -0.02 -11.87
C ASP A 40 -10.24 -0.56 -10.63
N ALA A 41 -10.40 -1.85 -10.32
CA ALA A 41 -9.71 -2.49 -9.20
C ALA A 41 -8.17 -2.37 -9.33
N LEU A 42 -7.62 -2.61 -10.52
CA LEU A 42 -6.18 -2.45 -10.79
C LEU A 42 -5.72 -1.00 -10.66
N THR A 43 -6.54 -0.05 -11.11
CA THR A 43 -6.24 1.39 -10.99
C THR A 43 -6.20 1.81 -9.53
N ARG A 44 -7.15 1.33 -8.71
CA ARG A 44 -7.16 1.57 -7.26
C ARG A 44 -5.95 0.94 -6.57
N ALA A 45 -5.60 -0.30 -6.89
CA ALA A 45 -4.40 -0.95 -6.36
C ALA A 45 -3.12 -0.18 -6.71
N HIS A 46 -3.00 0.30 -7.96
CA HIS A 46 -1.88 1.14 -8.39
C HIS A 46 -1.81 2.47 -7.63
N ALA A 47 -2.97 3.11 -7.37
CA ALA A 47 -3.02 4.35 -6.60
C ALA A 47 -2.49 4.18 -5.16
N VAL A 48 -2.78 3.05 -4.51
CA VAL A 48 -2.24 2.73 -3.17
C VAL A 48 -0.71 2.67 -3.19
N LEU A 49 -0.13 2.02 -4.20
CA LEU A 49 1.34 1.97 -4.34
C LEU A 49 1.92 3.37 -4.61
N HIS A 50 1.25 4.16 -5.45
CA HIS A 50 1.70 5.50 -5.78
C HIS A 50 1.68 6.44 -4.56
N GLU A 51 0.62 6.39 -3.75
CA GLU A 51 0.50 7.12 -2.48
C GLU A 51 1.65 6.74 -1.54
N ALA A 52 1.87 5.44 -1.33
CA ALA A 52 2.92 4.94 -0.44
C ALA A 52 4.34 5.36 -0.86
N LEU A 53 4.59 5.55 -2.15
CA LEU A 53 5.87 6.03 -2.67
C LEU A 53 5.99 7.57 -2.66
N SER A 54 4.87 8.30 -2.72
CA SER A 54 4.86 9.76 -2.77
C SER A 54 4.82 10.42 -1.39
N ASP A 55 4.20 9.76 -0.42
CA ASP A 55 4.05 10.27 0.96
C ASP A 55 5.21 9.89 1.90
N ASN A 56 6.23 9.23 1.34
CA ASN A 56 7.44 8.74 2.00
C ASN A 56 8.56 9.79 2.00
#